data_AF-A0A973D0I1-F1
#
_entry.id   AF-A0A973D0I1-F1
#
_cell.length_a   1.000
_cell.length_b   1.000
_cell.length_c   1.000
_cell.angle_alpha   90.00
_cell.angle_beta   90.00
_cell.angle_gamma   90.00
#
_symmetry.space_group_name_H-M   'P 1'
#
loop_
_entity.id
_entity.type
_entity.pdbx_description
1 polymer ?
#
loop_
_entity_poly.entity_id
_entity_poly.type
_entity_poly.pdbx_seq_one_letter_code
_entity_poly.pdbx_strand_id
1 'polypeptide(L)'
;VSTGIKPPAVVETARTLAITMEEITSQYAARGTSNLGQVFMGSYERSLDQMAEAFRNDLVNLKKQVNPESSEKVLRAIDSKWNFMERSIENYNENTVPFLVTSYSERIIMNLEEIVAMHDL
;
A
#
# COMPACT_ATOMS: atom_id res chain seq x y z
N VAL A 1 -6.40 25.79 3.27
CA VAL A 1 -5.13 26.55 3.44
C VAL A 1 -4.00 25.55 3.28
N SER A 2 -3.32 25.56 2.13
CA SER A 2 -2.07 24.82 1.95
C SER A 2 -0.99 25.63 2.67
N THR A 3 -0.58 25.18 3.84
CA THR A 3 0.61 25.72 4.51
C THR A 3 1.76 25.38 3.57
N GLY A 4 2.41 26.37 2.94
CA GLY A 4 3.42 26.18 1.87
C GLY A 4 4.72 25.46 2.28
N ILE A 5 4.68 24.58 3.27
CA ILE A 5 5.74 23.69 3.69
C ILE A 5 5.55 22.39 2.91
N LYS A 6 6.50 22.10 2.01
CA LYS A 6 6.58 20.80 1.36
C LYS A 6 6.97 19.75 2.41
N PRO A 7 6.17 18.68 2.61
CA PRO A 7 6.53 17.64 3.56
C PRO A 7 7.86 16.96 3.15
N PRO A 8 8.59 16.38 4.12
CA PRO A 8 9.78 15.59 3.81
C PRO A 8 9.46 14.49 2.77
N ALA A 9 10.41 14.20 1.87
CA ALA A 9 10.19 13.22 0.79
C ALA A 9 9.77 11.83 1.31
N VAL A 10 10.27 11.44 2.49
CA VAL A 10 9.88 10.21 3.20
C VAL A 10 8.40 10.22 3.60
N VAL A 11 7.89 11.36 4.07
CA VAL A 11 6.47 11.55 4.43
C VAL A 11 5.60 11.49 3.18
N GLU A 12 6.01 12.16 2.09
CA GLU A 12 5.31 12.08 0.80
C GLU A 12 5.23 10.64 0.29
N THR A 13 6.37 9.94 0.26
CA THR A 13 6.45 8.55 -0.23
C THR A 13 5.62 7.59 0.63
N ALA A 14 5.67 7.72 1.96
CA ALA A 14 4.88 6.89 2.87
C ALA A 14 3.36 7.11 2.71
N ARG A 15 2.91 8.35 2.51
CA ARG A 15 1.50 8.67 2.23
C ARG A 15 1.05 8.12 0.87
N THR A 16 1.88 8.23 -0.17
CA THR A 16 1.59 7.63 -1.49
C THR A 16 1.45 6.10 -1.41
N LEU A 17 2.31 5.45 -0.64
CA LEU A 17 2.21 4.01 -0.38
C LEU A 17 0.92 3.63 0.33
N ALA A 18 0.49 4.41 1.34
CA ALA A 18 -0.74 4.15 2.07
C ALA A 18 -1.98 4.28 1.16
N ILE A 19 -2.04 5.34 0.35
CA ILE A 19 -3.12 5.54 -0.63
C ILE A 19 -3.16 4.38 -1.64
N THR A 20 -2.00 4.00 -2.19
CA THR A 20 -1.94 2.88 -3.15
C THR A 20 -2.40 1.57 -2.49
N MET A 21 -2.08 1.35 -1.22
CA MET A 21 -2.53 0.17 -0.47
C MET A 21 -4.05 0.18 -0.23
N GLU A 22 -4.64 1.35 0.07
CA GLU A 22 -6.09 1.52 0.19
C GLU A 22 -6.81 1.23 -1.14
N GLU A 23 -6.26 1.71 -2.25
CA GLU A 23 -6.80 1.45 -3.59
C GLU A 23 -6.76 -0.04 -3.95
N ILE A 24 -5.62 -0.70 -3.71
CA ILE A 24 -5.47 -2.16 -3.87
C ILE A 24 -6.54 -2.87 -3.04
N THR A 25 -6.67 -2.52 -1.76
CA THR A 25 -7.61 -3.18 -0.84
C THR A 25 -9.05 -3.00 -1.29
N SER A 26 -9.42 -1.80 -1.70
CA SER A 26 -10.74 -1.46 -2.21
C SER A 26 -11.08 -2.26 -3.47
N GLN A 27 -10.18 -2.27 -4.46
CA GLN A 27 -10.39 -2.98 -5.71
C GLN A 27 -10.40 -4.51 -5.51
N TYR A 28 -9.53 -5.03 -4.63
CA TYR A 28 -9.49 -6.46 -4.31
C TYR A 28 -10.74 -6.93 -3.56
N ALA A 29 -11.24 -6.14 -2.60
CA ALA A 29 -12.46 -6.45 -1.87
C ALA A 29 -13.70 -6.42 -2.79
N ALA A 30 -13.79 -5.45 -3.71
CA ALA A 30 -14.89 -5.36 -4.67
C ALA A 30 -14.99 -6.60 -5.56
N ARG A 31 -13.85 -7.20 -5.94
CA ARG A 31 -13.77 -8.45 -6.74
C ARG A 31 -14.31 -9.68 -6.01
N GLY A 32 -14.18 -9.73 -4.68
CA GLY A 32 -14.74 -10.79 -3.85
C GLY A 32 -16.27 -10.71 -3.67
N THR A 33 -16.92 -9.68 -4.21
CA THR A 33 -18.37 -9.45 -4.06
C THR A 33 -19.11 -9.56 -5.40
N SER A 34 -20.44 -9.70 -5.33
CA SER A 34 -21.37 -10.00 -6.43
C SER A 34 -21.20 -9.21 -7.75
N ASN A 35 -22.01 -9.53 -8.77
CA ASN A 35 -22.04 -8.86 -10.08
C ASN A 35 -22.03 -7.32 -10.05
N LEU A 36 -22.53 -6.69 -8.97
CA LEU A 36 -22.50 -5.23 -8.80
C LEU A 36 -21.07 -4.69 -8.59
N GLY A 37 -20.21 -5.44 -7.91
CA GLY A 37 -18.79 -5.12 -7.74
C GLY A 37 -18.03 -5.05 -9.06
N GLN A 38 -18.48 -5.79 -10.10
CA GLN A 38 -17.87 -5.73 -11.42
C GLN A 38 -18.10 -4.41 -12.16
N VAL A 39 -19.19 -3.70 -11.89
CA VAL A 39 -19.46 -2.38 -12.50
C VAL A 39 -18.49 -1.33 -11.94
N PHE A 40 -18.21 -1.37 -10.63
CA PHE A 40 -17.25 -0.48 -9.97
C PHE A 40 -15.80 -0.75 -10.37
N MET A 41 -15.46 -1.97 -10.80
CA MET A 41 -14.11 -2.25 -11.29
C MET A 41 -13.75 -1.48 -12.57
N GLY A 42 -14.74 -1.16 -13.41
CA GLY A 42 -14.54 -0.43 -14.66
C GLY A 42 -14.18 1.05 -14.49
N SER A 43 -14.23 1.60 -13.26
CA SER A 43 -13.91 3.00 -12.98
C SER A 43 -12.49 3.24 -12.46
N TYR A 44 -11.70 2.19 -12.20
CA TYR A 44 -10.31 2.36 -11.75
C TYR A 44 -9.40 2.55 -12.97
N GLU A 45 -8.56 3.60 -12.93
CA GLU A 45 -7.60 3.89 -13.99
C GLU A 45 -6.43 2.89 -14.04
N ARG A 46 -6.12 2.24 -12.91
CA ARG A 46 -5.04 1.25 -12.76
C ARG A 46 -5.57 -0.14 -12.46
N SER A 47 -4.93 -1.17 -13.02
CA SER A 47 -5.15 -2.57 -12.64
C SER A 47 -4.49 -2.89 -11.29
N LEU A 48 -4.91 -4.00 -10.66
CA LEU A 48 -4.25 -4.51 -9.45
C LEU A 48 -2.75 -4.74 -9.65
N ASP A 49 -2.36 -5.28 -10.81
CA ASP A 49 -0.95 -5.51 -11.15
C ASP A 49 -0.16 -4.20 -11.26
N GLN A 50 -0.73 -3.18 -11.92
CA GLN A 50 -0.11 -1.87 -12.04
C GLN A 50 0.04 -1.18 -10.68
N MET A 51 -0.95 -1.33 -9.79
CA MET A 51 -0.86 -0.80 -8.42
C MET A 51 0.14 -1.58 -7.57
N ALA A 52 0.24 -2.90 -7.74
CA ALA A 52 1.22 -3.72 -7.05
C ALA A 52 2.65 -3.34 -7.46
N GLU A 53 2.88 -3.15 -8.77
CA GLU A 53 4.16 -2.67 -9.29
C GLU A 53 4.50 -1.27 -8.76
N ALA A 54 3.53 -0.35 -8.76
CA ALA A 54 3.72 1.00 -8.20
C ALA A 54 4.08 0.94 -6.71
N PHE A 55 3.35 0.15 -5.92
CA PHE A 55 3.63 -0.04 -4.49
C PHE A 55 5.03 -0.61 -4.26
N ARG A 56 5.44 -1.63 -5.03
CA ARG A 56 6.78 -2.21 -4.95
C ARG A 56 7.86 -1.17 -5.21
N ASN A 57 7.71 -0.37 -6.26
CA ASN A 57 8.67 0.65 -6.65
C ASN A 57 8.79 1.75 -5.59
N ASP A 58 7.66 2.22 -5.07
CA ASP A 58 7.64 3.23 -4.02
C ASP A 58 8.18 2.70 -2.68
N LEU A 59 7.98 1.41 -2.37
CA LEU A 59 8.54 0.79 -1.17
C LEU A 59 10.07 0.70 -1.25
N VAL A 60 10.61 0.37 -2.44
CA VAL A 60 12.05 0.41 -2.69
C VAL A 60 12.59 1.84 -2.56
N ASN A 61 11.85 2.83 -3.05
CA ASN A 61 12.22 4.23 -2.91
C ASN A 61 12.20 4.69 -1.44
N LEU A 62 11.15 4.35 -0.69
CA LEU A 62 11.03 4.64 0.73
C LEU A 62 12.25 4.11 1.49
N LYS A 63 12.62 2.84 1.27
CA LYS A 63 13.79 2.19 1.92
C LYS A 63 15.12 2.91 1.66
N LYS A 64 15.25 3.66 0.56
CA LYS A 64 16.44 4.49 0.27
C LYS A 64 16.43 5.85 0.97
N GLN A 65 15.24 6.34 1.33
CA GLN A 65 15.06 7.66 1.95
C GLN A 65 15.16 7.60 3.48
N VAL A 66 14.79 6.47 4.10
CA VAL A 66 14.83 6.32 5.56
C VAL A 66 16.24 5.98 6.04
N ASN A 67 16.65 6.57 7.17
CA ASN A 67 17.81 6.11 7.90
C ASN A 67 17.53 4.70 8.46
N PRO A 68 18.34 3.67 8.15
CA PRO A 68 18.09 2.32 8.60
C PRO A 68 17.90 2.21 10.11
N GLU A 69 18.73 2.84 10.95
CA GLU A 69 18.75 2.56 12.40
C GLU A 69 17.43 2.89 13.12
N SER A 70 16.72 3.94 12.72
CA SER A 70 15.48 4.37 13.38
C SER A 70 14.22 3.65 12.88
N SER A 71 14.25 3.13 11.65
CA SER A 71 13.03 2.65 10.97
C SER A 71 13.13 1.21 10.45
N GLU A 72 14.26 0.53 10.64
CA GLU A 72 14.51 -0.83 10.13
C GLU A 72 13.43 -1.84 10.53
N LYS A 73 12.98 -1.79 11.79
CA LYS A 73 11.98 -2.72 12.32
C LYS A 73 10.63 -2.55 11.60
N VAL A 74 10.19 -1.31 11.44
CA VAL A 74 8.93 -0.96 10.77
C VAL A 74 8.99 -1.32 9.29
N LEU A 75 10.10 -1.00 8.62
CA LEU A 75 10.35 -1.36 7.22
C LEU A 75 10.34 -2.88 6.99
N ARG A 76 10.99 -3.67 7.84
CA ARG A 76 10.94 -5.14 7.77
C ARG A 76 9.52 -5.67 7.94
N ALA A 77 8.73 -5.06 8.82
CA ALA A 77 7.36 -5.45 9.05
C ALA A 77 6.47 -5.18 7.82
N ILE A 78 6.69 -4.08 7.11
CA ILE A 78 6.03 -3.77 5.83
C ILE A 78 6.45 -4.78 4.76
N ASP A 79 7.76 -4.96 4.56
CA ASP A 79 8.33 -5.82 3.52
C ASP A 79 7.84 -7.28 3.64
N SER A 80 7.84 -7.82 4.86
CA SER A 80 7.35 -9.18 5.11
C SER A 80 5.87 -9.35 4.77
N LYS A 81 5.01 -8.37 5.06
CA LYS A 81 3.57 -8.45 4.77
C LYS A 81 3.32 -8.28 3.28
N TRP A 82 4.00 -7.32 2.65
CA TRP A 82 3.92 -7.10 1.21
C TRP A 82 4.31 -8.36 0.45
N ASN A 83 5.48 -8.94 0.73
CA ASN A 83 5.97 -10.13 0.03
C ASN A 83 5.01 -11.33 0.14
N PHE A 84 4.26 -11.44 1.24
CA PHE A 84 3.26 -12.49 1.41
C PHE A 84 1.98 -12.20 0.61
N MET A 85 1.55 -10.94 0.58
CA MET A 85 0.30 -10.51 -0.03
C MET A 85 0.41 -10.30 -1.55
N GLU A 86 1.57 -9.87 -2.05
CA GLU A 86 1.80 -9.52 -3.46
C GLU A 86 1.38 -10.64 -4.41
N ARG A 87 1.77 -11.89 -4.13
CA ARG A 87 1.33 -13.05 -4.92
C ARG A 87 -0.19 -13.24 -4.95
N SER A 88 -0.87 -12.92 -3.85
CA SER A 88 -2.33 -13.02 -3.79
C SER A 88 -3.01 -11.91 -4.60
N ILE A 89 -2.35 -10.74 -4.68
CA ILE A 89 -2.78 -9.62 -5.51
C ILE A 89 -2.54 -9.92 -6.98
N GLU A 90 -1.41 -10.48 -7.37
CA GLU A 90 -1.09 -10.82 -8.77
C GLU A 90 -1.96 -11.98 -9.29
N ASN A 91 -2.25 -12.98 -8.46
CA ASN A 91 -3.07 -14.15 -8.84
C ASN A 91 -4.56 -13.96 -8.52
N TYR A 92 -5.04 -12.73 -8.48
CA TYR A 92 -6.40 -12.36 -8.06
C TYR A 92 -7.52 -13.02 -8.89
N ASN A 93 -7.22 -13.49 -10.10
CA ASN A 93 -8.18 -14.18 -10.97
C ASN A 93 -8.31 -15.68 -10.68
N GLU A 94 -7.37 -16.29 -9.94
CA GLU A 94 -7.33 -17.74 -9.70
C GLU A 94 -7.94 -18.13 -8.35
N ASN A 95 -7.52 -17.47 -7.27
CA ASN A 95 -8.03 -17.68 -5.93
C ASN A 95 -8.01 -16.36 -5.16
N THR A 96 -9.13 -15.97 -4.56
CA THR A 96 -9.20 -14.75 -3.76
C THR A 96 -9.03 -15.07 -2.27
N VAL A 97 -8.24 -14.26 -1.58
CA VAL A 97 -8.05 -14.34 -0.11
C VAL A 97 -8.34 -12.99 0.56
N PRO A 98 -9.60 -12.49 0.51
CA PRO A 98 -9.91 -11.11 0.88
C PRO A 98 -9.54 -10.77 2.32
N PHE A 99 -9.80 -11.67 3.27
CA PHE A 99 -9.42 -11.47 4.67
C PHE A 99 -7.92 -11.27 4.87
N LEU A 100 -7.09 -12.05 4.16
CA LEU A 100 -5.64 -11.92 4.24
C LEU A 100 -5.21 -10.55 3.71
N VAL A 101 -5.70 -10.17 2.52
CA VAL A 101 -5.36 -8.90 1.89
C VAL A 101 -5.76 -7.74 2.79
N THR A 102 -7.02 -7.66 3.23
CA THR A 102 -7.49 -6.58 4.10
C THR A 102 -6.69 -6.49 5.40
N SER A 103 -6.48 -7.61 6.10
CA SER A 103 -5.77 -7.58 7.39
C SER A 103 -4.29 -7.22 7.28
N TYR A 104 -3.64 -7.54 6.15
CA TYR A 104 -2.24 -7.18 5.92
C TYR A 104 -2.11 -5.74 5.43
N SER A 105 -3.03 -5.28 4.58
CA SER A 105 -3.14 -3.88 4.17
C SER A 105 -3.29 -2.93 5.34
N GLU A 106 -4.24 -3.19 6.25
CA GLU A 106 -4.45 -2.37 7.46
C GLU A 106 -3.15 -2.26 8.28
N ARG A 107 -2.45 -3.37 8.46
CA ARG A 107 -1.18 -3.38 9.19
C ARG A 107 -0.08 -2.65 8.44
N ILE A 108 -0.03 -2.73 7.11
CA ILE A 108 0.95 -1.98 6.31
C ILE A 108 0.68 -0.48 6.45
N ILE A 109 -0.58 -0.05 6.34
CA ILE A 109 -0.97 1.36 6.48
C ILE A 109 -0.58 1.89 7.86
N MET A 110 -0.88 1.17 8.95
CA MET A 110 -0.46 1.57 10.30
C MET A 110 1.08 1.72 10.42
N ASN A 111 1.85 0.82 9.80
CA ASN A 111 3.31 0.94 9.80
C ASN A 111 3.80 2.16 8.97
N LEU A 112 3.11 2.49 7.88
CA LEU A 112 3.43 3.68 7.08
C LEU A 112 3.09 4.97 7.83
N GLU A 113 1.99 5.00 8.58
CA GLU A 113 1.64 6.10 9.49
C GLU A 113 2.70 6.27 10.59
N GLU A 114 3.24 5.17 11.12
CA GLU A 114 4.36 5.22 12.06
C GLU A 114 5.61 5.86 11.41
N ILE A 115 5.94 5.50 10.16
CA ILE A 115 7.03 6.17 9.41
C ILE A 115 6.74 7.66 9.24
N VAL A 116 5.51 8.06 8.91
CA VAL A 116 5.12 9.47 8.81
C VAL A 116 5.34 10.18 10.15
N ALA A 117 4.83 9.63 11.25
CA ALA A 117 4.96 10.23 12.58
C ALA A 117 6.42 10.38 13.05
N MET A 118 7.31 9.45 12.65
CA MET A 118 8.74 9.55 12.95
C MET A 118 9.46 10.68 12.19
N HIS A 119 8.88 11.18 11.09
CA HIS A 119 9.53 12.12 10.17
C HIS A 119 8.73 13.41 9.91
N ASP A 120 7.55 13.58 10.52
CA ASP A 120 6.82 14.85 10.57
C ASP A 120 7.51 15.74 11.62
N LEU A 121 8.34 16.69 11.16
CA LEU A 121 9.05 17.70 11.96
C LEU A 121 8.74 19.10 11.45
#